data_AF-A0A3N5KZ21-F1
#
_entry.id   AF-A0A3N5KZ21-F1
#
_cell.length_a   1.000
_cell.length_b   1.000
_cell.length_c   1.000
_cell.angle_alpha   90.00
_cell.angle_beta   90.00
_cell.angle_gamma   90.00
#
_symmetry.space_group_name_H-M   'P 1'
#
loop_
_entity.id
_entity.type
_entity.pdbx_description
1 polymer ?
#
loop_
_entity_poly.entity_id
_entity_poly.type
_entity_poly.pdbx_seq_one_letter_code
_entity_poly.pdbx_strand_id
1 'polypeptide(L)'
;MDCAVAGYEMRALGKGSLAAATRDWDDPFRVAVEAQSLVSRRYDPFRLFNGASNRTHYSVAPDGRTRLVQLVSFANRPPANLMSLRVERPHRSVALYTLDSADAVPLQAVHVEGQTEYQLPQFVTYAALEVKA
;
A
#
# COMPACT_ATOMS: atom_id res chain seq x y z
N MET A 1 -6.16 20.88 -0.37
CA MET A 1 -6.01 19.46 0.02
C MET A 1 -6.17 19.42 1.52
N ASP A 2 -7.08 18.63 2.04
CA ASP A 2 -7.29 18.57 3.49
C ASP A 2 -6.21 17.69 4.12
N CYS A 3 -5.62 18.18 5.22
CA CYS A 3 -4.66 17.39 5.99
C CYS A 3 -5.43 16.52 7.00
N ALA A 4 -5.08 15.24 7.09
CA ALA A 4 -5.63 14.35 8.12
C ALA A 4 -5.11 14.67 9.53
N VAL A 5 -4.06 15.49 9.66
CA VAL A 5 -3.48 15.94 10.93
C VAL A 5 -3.84 17.41 11.14
N ALA A 6 -4.54 17.71 12.23
CA ALA A 6 -4.96 19.07 12.55
C ALA A 6 -3.76 20.00 12.78
N GLY A 7 -3.89 21.27 12.41
CA GLY A 7 -2.80 22.25 12.55
C GLY A 7 -1.73 22.18 11.45
N TYR A 8 -2.04 21.48 10.35
CA TYR A 8 -1.21 21.44 9.15
C TYR A 8 -2.01 21.80 7.90
N GLU A 9 -1.39 22.54 7.01
CA GLU A 9 -1.89 22.84 5.68
C GLU A 9 -1.12 22.03 4.64
N MET A 10 -1.83 21.30 3.76
CA MET A 10 -1.20 20.55 2.67
C MET A 10 -0.99 21.45 1.44
N ARG A 11 0.25 21.48 0.96
CA ARG A 11 0.65 22.22 -0.25
C ARG A 11 1.28 21.28 -1.26
N ALA A 12 1.10 21.55 -2.55
CA ALA A 12 1.84 20.87 -3.60
C ALA A 12 3.28 21.39 -3.63
N LEU A 13 4.26 20.49 -3.78
CA LEU A 13 5.67 20.84 -3.93
C LEU A 13 6.30 19.95 -5.01
N GLY A 14 6.40 20.49 -6.23
CA GLY A 14 6.85 19.72 -7.40
C GLY A 14 5.93 18.52 -7.67
N LYS A 15 6.49 17.30 -7.66
CA LYS A 15 5.74 16.04 -7.81
C LYS A 15 5.22 15.46 -6.48
N GLY A 16 5.48 16.14 -5.37
CA GLY A 16 5.11 15.71 -4.03
C GLY A 16 4.20 16.70 -3.30
N SER A 17 4.05 16.48 -2.01
CA SER A 17 3.24 17.30 -1.12
C SER A 17 4.04 17.67 0.13
N LEU A 18 3.79 18.87 0.66
CA LEU A 18 4.36 19.39 1.90
C LEU A 18 3.23 19.63 2.90
N ALA A 19 3.37 19.12 4.11
CA ALA A 19 2.53 19.50 5.25
C ALA A 19 3.23 20.64 6.01
N ALA A 20 2.69 21.85 5.96
CA ALA A 20 3.23 23.00 6.67
C ALA A 20 2.44 23.24 7.97
N ALA A 21 3.14 23.33 9.10
CA ALA A 21 2.49 23.63 10.38
C ALA A 21 1.89 25.03 10.35
N THR A 22 0.67 25.19 10.87
CA THR A 22 -0.06 26.47 10.97
C THR A 22 0.05 27.08 12.37
N ARG A 23 0.91 26.51 13.22
CA ARG A 23 1.14 26.88 14.62
C ARG A 23 2.62 26.69 14.96
N ASP A 24 3.08 27.37 16.00
CA ASP A 24 4.45 27.23 16.50
C ASP A 24 4.71 25.84 17.09
N TRP A 25 5.97 25.43 17.07
CA TRP A 25 6.46 24.17 17.65
C TRP A 25 6.82 24.36 19.12
N ASP A 26 5.78 24.51 19.93
CA ASP A 26 5.85 24.75 21.37
C ASP A 26 6.06 23.48 22.21
N ASP A 27 5.55 22.34 21.74
CA ASP A 27 5.70 21.03 22.39
C ASP A 27 6.44 20.03 21.48
N PRO A 28 7.71 19.68 21.81
CA PRO A 28 8.50 18.70 21.06
C PRO A 28 7.87 17.30 20.99
N PHE A 29 7.15 16.86 22.02
CA PHE A 29 6.49 15.55 22.02
C PHE A 29 5.37 15.53 20.98
N ARG A 30 4.58 16.60 20.94
CA ARG A 30 3.50 16.76 19.96
C ARG A 30 4.03 16.80 18.52
N VAL A 31 5.13 17.50 18.28
CA VAL A 31 5.79 17.51 16.96
C VAL A 31 6.16 16.09 16.52
N ALA A 32 6.70 15.26 17.42
CA ALA A 32 7.07 13.89 17.09
C ALA A 32 5.85 13.02 16.70
N VAL A 33 4.75 13.13 17.45
CA VAL A 33 3.51 12.38 17.19
C VAL A 33 2.84 12.82 15.87
N GLU A 34 2.79 14.13 15.63
CA GLU A 34 2.21 14.69 14.41
C GLU A 34 3.06 14.35 13.18
N ALA A 35 4.39 14.45 13.29
CA ALA A 35 5.31 14.02 12.23
C ALA A 35 5.14 12.54 11.92
N GLN A 36 5.10 11.67 12.95
CA GLN A 36 4.82 10.25 12.77
C GLN A 36 3.51 10.03 12.02
N SER A 37 2.44 10.74 12.39
CA SER A 37 1.13 10.62 11.75
C SER A 37 1.16 11.03 10.29
N LEU A 38 1.85 12.13 9.97
CA LEU A 38 2.02 12.66 8.61
C LEU A 38 2.80 11.72 7.68
N VAL A 39 3.86 11.08 8.19
CA VAL A 39 4.68 10.14 7.39
C VAL A 39 4.24 8.68 7.56
N SER A 40 3.22 8.43 8.39
CA SER A 40 2.73 7.08 8.62
C SER A 40 2.08 6.53 7.36
N ARG A 41 2.20 5.21 7.22
CA ARG A 41 1.50 4.43 6.20
C ARG A 41 0.07 4.07 6.63
N ARG A 42 -0.50 4.78 7.62
CA ARG A 42 -1.82 4.47 8.21
C ARG A 42 -2.93 4.54 7.16
N TYR A 43 -2.79 5.43 6.18
CA TYR A 43 -3.78 5.67 5.12
C TYR A 43 -3.36 5.06 3.77
N ASP A 44 -2.32 4.21 3.75
CA ASP A 44 -1.97 3.48 2.54
C ASP A 44 -3.15 2.58 2.12
N PRO A 45 -3.48 2.49 0.82
CA PRO A 45 -4.60 1.66 0.37
C PRO A 45 -4.36 0.16 0.56
N PHE A 46 -3.11 -0.25 0.78
CA PHE A 46 -2.70 -1.62 1.05
C PHE A 46 -1.43 -1.66 1.92
N ARG A 47 -1.20 -2.80 2.57
CA ARG A 47 0.08 -3.14 3.21
C ARG A 47 0.67 -4.38 2.57
N LEU A 48 1.95 -4.32 2.23
CA LEU A 48 2.72 -5.46 1.75
C LEU A 48 3.70 -5.88 2.85
N PHE A 49 3.61 -7.14 3.27
CA PHE A 49 4.48 -7.75 4.27
C PHE A 49 5.56 -8.58 3.59
N ASN A 50 6.76 -8.58 4.15
CA ASN A 50 7.94 -9.26 3.62
C ASN A 50 8.35 -8.86 2.17
N GLY A 51 7.87 -7.71 1.69
CA GLY A 51 8.08 -7.26 0.32
C GLY A 51 9.21 -6.26 0.11
N ALA A 52 10.22 -6.20 1.00
CA ALA A 52 11.21 -5.11 1.04
C ALA A 52 11.97 -4.86 -0.28
N SER A 53 12.21 -5.90 -1.08
CA SER A 53 12.89 -5.79 -2.38
C SER A 53 11.95 -5.50 -3.56
N ASN A 54 10.67 -5.25 -3.30
CA ASN A 54 9.68 -4.97 -4.32
C ASN A 54 9.41 -3.47 -4.40
N ARG A 55 9.46 -2.93 -5.62
CA ARG A 55 8.85 -1.65 -5.90
C ARG A 55 7.37 -1.85 -6.12
N THR A 56 6.56 -1.02 -5.48
CA THR A 56 5.10 -1.10 -5.58
C THR A 56 4.54 0.09 -6.36
N HIS A 57 3.48 -0.16 -7.10
CA HIS A 57 2.67 0.89 -7.72
C HIS A 57 1.19 0.57 -7.56
N TYR A 58 0.39 1.57 -7.23
CA TYR A 58 -1.04 1.43 -7.01
C TYR A 58 -1.80 2.35 -7.96
N SER A 59 -2.78 1.78 -8.66
CA SER A 59 -3.69 2.51 -9.51
C SER A 59 -5.13 2.06 -9.28
N VAL A 60 -6.06 2.94 -9.64
CA VAL A 60 -7.50 2.71 -9.54
C VAL A 60 -8.08 2.93 -10.92
N ALA A 61 -8.96 2.04 -11.36
CA ALA A 61 -9.69 2.19 -12.60
C ALA A 61 -10.59 3.45 -12.54
N PRO A 62 -10.94 4.07 -13.68
CA PRO A 62 -11.76 5.29 -13.70
C PRO A 62 -13.12 5.15 -12.99
N ASP A 63 -13.67 3.94 -12.96
CA ASP A 63 -14.94 3.63 -12.28
C ASP A 63 -14.80 3.44 -10.75
N GLY A 64 -13.58 3.44 -10.23
CA GLY A 64 -13.29 3.23 -8.81
C GLY A 64 -13.48 1.80 -8.30
N ARG A 65 -13.92 0.86 -9.15
CA ARG A 65 -14.34 -0.50 -8.75
C ARG A 65 -13.21 -1.51 -8.79
N THR A 66 -12.25 -1.29 -9.68
CA THR A 66 -11.05 -2.11 -9.77
C THR A 66 -9.83 -1.32 -9.32
N ARG A 67 -8.97 -1.97 -8.53
CA ARG A 67 -7.67 -1.42 -8.12
C ARG A 67 -6.60 -2.41 -8.54
N LEU A 68 -5.43 -1.89 -8.89
CA LEU A 68 -4.28 -2.69 -9.29
C LEU A 68 -3.09 -2.36 -8.39
N VAL A 69 -2.53 -3.37 -7.75
CA VAL A 69 -1.24 -3.28 -7.06
C VAL A 69 -0.22 -4.00 -7.92
N GLN A 70 0.76 -3.28 -8.45
CA GLN A 70 1.85 -3.85 -9.24
C GLN A 70 3.10 -3.96 -8.39
N LEU A 71 3.78 -5.09 -8.48
CA LEU A 71 5.00 -5.44 -7.77
C LEU A 71 6.10 -5.75 -8.77
N VAL A 72 7.24 -5.07 -8.66
CA VAL A 72 8.46 -5.41 -9.40
C VAL A 72 9.51 -5.82 -8.38
N SER A 73 9.92 -7.08 -8.42
CA SER A 73 10.99 -7.62 -7.58
C SER A 73 12.35 -7.27 -8.17
N PHE A 74 13.21 -6.66 -7.34
CA PHE A 74 14.62 -6.45 -7.65
C PHE A 74 15.52 -7.47 -6.92
N ALA A 75 14.92 -8.44 -6.22
CA ALA A 75 15.67 -9.52 -5.64
C ALA A 75 16.05 -10.51 -6.74
N ASN A 76 17.35 -10.78 -6.88
CA ASN A 76 17.86 -11.81 -7.78
C ASN A 76 17.72 -13.24 -7.21
N ARG A 77 16.79 -13.41 -6.24
CA ARG A 77 16.52 -14.65 -5.51
C ARG A 77 15.09 -14.64 -5.00
N PRO A 78 14.46 -15.82 -4.81
CA PRO A 78 13.15 -15.91 -4.16
C PRO A 78 13.17 -15.25 -2.77
N PRO A 79 12.06 -14.63 -2.33
CA PRO A 79 11.98 -14.04 -1.00
C PRO A 79 12.12 -15.13 0.08
N ALA A 80 12.87 -14.82 1.15
CA ALA A 80 13.12 -15.77 2.24
C ALA A 80 11.86 -16.12 3.04
N ASN A 81 10.90 -15.19 3.07
CA ASN A 81 9.59 -15.36 3.70
C ASN A 81 8.49 -15.16 2.65
N LEU A 82 7.36 -15.84 2.82
CA LEU A 82 6.18 -15.59 2.00
C LEU A 82 5.70 -14.14 2.18
N MET A 83 5.31 -13.53 1.07
CA MET A 83 4.72 -12.20 1.08
C MET A 83 3.22 -12.30 1.32
N SER A 84 2.68 -11.37 2.09
CA SER A 84 1.23 -11.18 2.20
C SER A 84 0.83 -9.75 1.86
N LEU A 85 -0.37 -9.60 1.31
CA LEU A 85 -1.00 -8.31 1.03
C LEU A 85 -2.23 -8.16 1.91
N ARG A 86 -2.31 -7.03 2.63
CA ARG A 86 -3.55 -6.55 3.25
C ARG A 86 -4.12 -5.42 2.43
N VAL A 87 -5.43 -5.44 2.20
CA VAL A 87 -6.16 -4.38 1.52
C VAL A 87 -7.09 -3.71 2.51
N GLU A 88 -6.93 -2.41 2.73
CA GLU A 88 -7.65 -1.68 3.79
C GLU A 88 -9.12 -1.41 3.46
N ARG A 89 -9.46 -1.34 2.16
CA ARG A 89 -10.83 -1.04 1.72
C ARG A 89 -11.62 -2.34 1.49
N PRO A 90 -12.95 -2.34 1.74
CA PRO A 90 -13.81 -3.46 1.36
C PRO A 90 -13.64 -3.85 -0.11
N HIS A 91 -13.69 -5.14 -0.37
CA HIS A 91 -13.52 -5.76 -1.68
C HIS A 91 -14.10 -7.19 -1.68
N ARG A 92 -14.39 -7.72 -2.87
CA ARG A 92 -14.99 -9.05 -3.08
C ARG A 92 -13.97 -10.11 -3.47
N SER A 93 -12.95 -9.72 -4.23
CA SER A 93 -11.98 -10.67 -4.76
C SER A 93 -10.62 -10.02 -4.98
N VAL A 94 -9.58 -10.84 -4.85
CA VAL A 94 -8.21 -10.52 -5.25
C VAL A 94 -7.71 -11.62 -6.18
N ALA A 95 -7.12 -11.25 -7.32
CA ALA A 95 -6.49 -12.17 -8.25
C ALA A 95 -5.07 -11.72 -8.57
N LEU A 96 -4.14 -12.68 -8.63
CA LEU A 96 -2.74 -12.48 -8.97
C LEU A 96 -2.49 -12.76 -10.45
N TYR A 97 -1.77 -11.88 -11.11
CA TYR A 97 -1.23 -12.05 -12.45
C TYR A 97 0.30 -12.06 -12.34
N THR A 98 0.96 -12.97 -13.06
CA THR A 98 2.42 -12.99 -13.22
C THR A 98 2.75 -12.99 -14.70
N LEU A 99 4.01 -12.75 -15.05
CA LEU A 99 4.44 -12.84 -16.46
C LEU A 99 4.57 -14.29 -16.95
N ASP A 100 4.69 -15.24 -16.01
CA ASP A 100 4.94 -16.65 -16.29
C ASP A 100 3.63 -17.46 -16.51
N SER A 101 2.47 -16.82 -16.31
CA SER A 101 1.14 -17.44 -16.46
C SER A 101 0.22 -16.55 -17.29
N ALA A 102 -0.50 -17.15 -18.24
CA ALA A 102 -1.54 -16.46 -18.98
C ALA A 102 -2.80 -16.23 -18.13
N ASP A 103 -3.05 -17.12 -17.17
CA ASP A 103 -4.24 -17.09 -16.32
C ASP A 103 -3.98 -16.40 -15.00
N ALA A 104 -5.00 -15.67 -14.54
CA ALA A 104 -5.04 -15.09 -13.21
C ALA A 104 -5.25 -16.17 -12.15
N VAL A 105 -4.54 -16.07 -11.03
CA VAL A 105 -4.70 -16.96 -9.87
C VAL A 105 -5.56 -16.25 -8.81
N PRO A 106 -6.80 -16.70 -8.56
CA PRO A 106 -7.61 -16.18 -7.46
C PRO A 106 -6.91 -16.43 -6.12
N LEU A 107 -6.82 -15.42 -5.28
CA LEU A 107 -6.20 -15.53 -3.96
C LEU A 107 -7.25 -15.77 -2.88
N GLN A 108 -6.95 -16.72 -2.01
CA GLN A 108 -7.80 -17.00 -0.86
C GLN A 108 -7.55 -15.98 0.25
N ALA A 109 -8.63 -15.40 0.77
CA ALA A 109 -8.59 -14.51 1.92
C ALA A 109 -8.30 -15.30 3.20
N VAL A 110 -7.40 -14.78 4.03
CA VAL A 110 -7.09 -15.26 5.37
C VAL A 110 -7.37 -14.14 6.37
N HIS A 111 -8.00 -14.46 7.50
CA HIS A 111 -8.24 -13.50 8.56
C HIS A 111 -7.11 -13.57 9.58
N VAL A 112 -6.37 -12.47 9.74
CA VAL A 112 -5.25 -12.34 10.67
C VAL A 112 -5.52 -11.12 11.53
N GLU A 113 -5.65 -11.31 12.85
CA GLU A 113 -5.89 -10.21 13.81
C GLU A 113 -7.08 -9.29 13.44
N GLY A 114 -8.16 -9.88 12.93
CA GLY A 114 -9.37 -9.14 12.51
C GLY A 114 -9.22 -8.40 11.18
N GLN A 115 -8.13 -8.62 10.44
CA GLN A 115 -7.86 -8.02 9.14
C GLN A 115 -7.80 -9.08 8.05
N THR A 116 -8.19 -8.72 6.83
CA THR A 116 -8.14 -9.62 5.67
C THR A 116 -6.79 -9.51 4.98
N GLU A 117 -6.07 -10.64 4.88
CA GLU A 117 -4.80 -10.77 4.19
C GLU A 117 -4.84 -11.85 3.11
N TYR A 118 -3.97 -11.68 2.11
CA TYR A 118 -3.80 -12.61 1.01
C TYR A 118 -2.35 -13.05 0.97
N GLN A 119 -2.11 -14.36 1.05
CA GLN A 119 -0.77 -14.92 0.83
C GLN A 119 -0.47 -14.92 -0.66
N LEU A 120 0.71 -14.44 -1.03
CA LEU A 120 1.12 -14.34 -2.43
C LEU A 120 1.91 -15.60 -2.80
N PRO A 121 1.49 -16.34 -3.84
CA PRO A 121 2.37 -17.27 -4.55
C PRO A 121 3.70 -16.63 -4.91
N GLN A 122 4.76 -17.44 -4.98
CA GLN A 122 6.06 -16.95 -5.42
C GLN A 122 6.01 -16.49 -6.87
N PHE A 123 6.65 -15.37 -7.15
CA PHE A 123 6.88 -14.84 -8.49
C PHE A 123 8.33 -14.34 -8.58
N VAL A 124 8.89 -14.32 -9.79
CA VAL A 124 10.32 -13.99 -9.99
C VAL A 124 10.52 -12.48 -10.13
N THR A 125 9.95 -11.88 -11.18
CA THR A 125 10.23 -10.47 -11.54
C THR A 125 9.04 -9.56 -11.31
N TYR A 126 7.84 -10.00 -11.70
CA TYR A 126 6.67 -9.15 -11.70
C TYR A 126 5.43 -9.91 -11.26
N ALA A 127 4.60 -9.22 -10.48
CA ALA A 127 3.25 -9.61 -10.21
C ALA A 127 2.30 -8.41 -10.18
N ALA A 128 1.04 -8.63 -10.53
CA ALA A 128 -0.02 -7.66 -10.35
C ALA A 128 -1.18 -8.27 -9.57
N LEU A 129 -1.70 -7.55 -8.59
CA LEU A 129 -2.88 -7.94 -7.84
C LEU A 129 -4.05 -7.06 -8.26
N GLU A 130 -5.04 -7.67 -8.90
CA GLU A 130 -6.31 -7.04 -9.22
C GLU A 130 -7.25 -7.20 -8.03
N VAL A 131 -7.75 -6.09 -7.51
CA VAL A 131 -8.69 -6.05 -6.39
C VAL A 131 -10.02 -5.48 -6.89
N LYS A 132 -11.10 -6.27 -6.79
CA LYS A 132 -12.44 -5.86 -7.21
C LYS A 132 -13.34 -5.60 -6.01
N ALA A 133 -14.09 -4.50 -6.06
CA ALA A 133 -15.09 -4.10 -5.07
C ALA A 133 -16.32 -5.03 -5.05
#